data_AF-A0A1M5AT84-F1
#
_entry.id   AF-A0A1M5AT84-F1
#
_cell.length_a   1.000
_cell.length_b   1.000
_cell.length_c   1.000
_cell.angle_alpha   90.00
_cell.angle_beta   90.00
_cell.angle_gamma   90.00
#
_symmetry.space_group_name_H-M   'P 1'
#
loop_
_entity.id
_entity.type
_entity.pdbx_description
1 polymer ?
#
loop_
_entity_poly.entity_id
_entity_poly.type
_entity_poly.pdbx_seq_one_letter_code
_entity_poly.pdbx_strand_id
1 'polypeptide(L)'
;MKITSLLLLLCISCVSLFAQDSTLNEYKGLYKFREGSPTPSVDITIENGALYANSSIGSASMKWVSKDTFSIPDHNGMAYFYRSDKGLVNSIKVEVADLVLEGDKQDPALAINRRKRVYYLSK
;
A
#
# COMPACT_ATOMS: atom_id res chain seq x y z
N MET A 1 52.43 2.19 -3.62
CA MET A 1 51.43 2.47 -2.56
C MET A 1 50.44 3.55 -3.03
N LYS A 2 49.68 3.32 -4.12
CA LYS A 2 48.75 4.34 -4.67
C LYS A 2 47.47 3.78 -5.32
N ILE A 3 47.41 2.48 -5.62
CA ILE A 3 46.30 1.88 -6.40
C ILE A 3 45.29 1.15 -5.49
N THR A 4 45.73 0.69 -4.31
CA THR A 4 44.88 -0.04 -3.35
C THR A 4 43.83 0.86 -2.67
N SER A 5 44.08 2.17 -2.58
CA SER A 5 43.14 3.12 -1.97
C SER A 5 41.97 3.50 -2.88
N LEU A 6 42.09 3.32 -4.20
CA LEU A 6 41.06 3.73 -5.16
C LEU A 6 40.00 2.64 -5.39
N LEU A 7 40.37 1.37 -5.16
CA LEU A 7 39.48 0.22 -5.36
C LEU A 7 38.48 0.03 -4.21
N LEU A 8 38.82 0.48 -2.99
CA LEU A 8 37.95 0.36 -1.82
C LEU A 8 36.80 1.37 -1.82
N LEU A 9 36.97 2.51 -2.52
CA LEU A 9 35.94 3.56 -2.61
C LEU A 9 34.84 3.25 -3.65
N LEU A 10 35.11 2.37 -4.61
CA LEU A 10 34.19 2.03 -5.71
C LEU A 10 33.14 0.97 -5.31
N CYS A 11 33.41 0.15 -4.29
CA CYS A 11 32.49 -0.90 -3.85
C CYS A 11 31.33 -0.38 -2.99
N ILE A 12 31.41 0.84 -2.45
CA ILE A 12 30.39 1.39 -1.53
C ILE A 12 29.22 2.04 -2.29
N SER A 13 29.40 2.46 -3.55
CA SER A 13 28.34 3.16 -4.31
C SER A 13 27.26 2.25 -4.91
N CYS A 14 27.47 0.92 -4.94
CA CYS A 14 26.52 0.00 -5.60
C CYS A 14 25.38 -0.50 -4.71
N VAL A 15 25.44 -0.33 -3.38
CA VAL A 15 24.42 -0.86 -2.46
C VAL A 15 23.21 0.07 -2.24
N SER A 16 23.25 1.29 -2.75
CA SER A 16 22.19 2.29 -2.54
C SER A 16 21.00 2.21 -3.51
N LEU A 17 21.07 1.38 -4.56
CA LEU A 17 20.04 1.34 -5.62
C LEU A 17 18.87 0.38 -5.35
N PHE A 18 18.99 -0.59 -4.43
CA PHE A 18 17.94 -1.58 -4.17
C PHE A 18 17.05 -1.26 -2.95
N ALA A 19 17.30 -0.15 -2.24
CA ALA A 19 16.56 0.19 -1.02
C ALA A 19 15.36 1.13 -1.25
N GLN A 20 15.24 1.75 -2.43
CA GLN A 20 14.24 2.81 -2.65
C GLN A 20 12.87 2.30 -3.12
N ASP A 21 12.79 1.11 -3.71
CA ASP A 21 11.51 0.55 -4.17
C ASP A 21 10.71 -0.15 -3.06
N SER A 22 11.31 -0.52 -1.93
CA SER A 22 10.69 -1.49 -1.00
C SER A 22 9.50 -0.96 -0.20
N THR A 23 9.39 0.35 0.05
CA THR A 23 8.40 0.91 0.99
C THR A 23 7.02 1.11 0.37
N LEU A 24 6.92 1.60 -0.87
CA LEU A 24 5.62 1.81 -1.51
C LEU A 24 4.98 0.50 -1.99
N ASN A 25 5.80 -0.51 -2.29
CA ASN A 25 5.33 -1.81 -2.77
C ASN A 25 4.41 -2.51 -1.74
N GLU A 26 4.55 -2.22 -0.45
CA GLU A 26 3.68 -2.78 0.61
C GLU A 26 2.20 -2.39 0.44
N TYR A 27 1.93 -1.22 -0.14
CA TYR A 27 0.57 -0.71 -0.33
C TYR A 27 -0.07 -1.20 -1.62
N LYS A 28 0.72 -1.64 -2.61
CA LYS A 28 0.20 -2.07 -3.92
C LYS A 28 -0.73 -3.26 -3.81
N GLY A 29 -1.75 -3.28 -4.68
CA GLY A 29 -2.64 -4.41 -4.87
C GLY A 29 -4.11 -4.01 -4.86
N LEU A 30 -4.96 -5.01 -5.10
CA LEU A 30 -6.40 -4.84 -5.17
C LEU A 30 -7.00 -4.84 -3.76
N TYR A 31 -7.79 -3.82 -3.44
CA TYR A 31 -8.58 -3.73 -2.22
C TYR A 31 -10.06 -3.84 -2.60
N LYS A 32 -10.74 -4.81 -2.03
CA LYS A 32 -12.17 -5.02 -2.25
C LYS A 32 -12.96 -4.32 -1.15
N PHE A 33 -13.84 -3.40 -1.53
CA PHE A 33 -14.71 -2.69 -0.60
C PHE A 33 -15.88 -3.58 -0.15
N ARG A 34 -16.51 -3.23 0.97
CA ARG A 34 -17.71 -3.92 1.47
C ARG A 34 -18.89 -3.78 0.50
N GLU A 35 -19.81 -4.74 0.54
CA GLU A 35 -21.05 -4.67 -0.23
C GLU A 35 -21.84 -3.40 0.11
N GLY A 36 -22.47 -2.79 -0.89
CA GLY A 36 -23.14 -1.49 -0.77
C GLY A 36 -22.24 -0.27 -1.01
N SER A 37 -20.93 -0.47 -1.21
CA SER A 37 -20.02 0.62 -1.60
C SER A 37 -20.32 1.09 -3.05
N PRO A 38 -20.25 2.40 -3.34
CA PRO A 38 -20.46 2.95 -4.69
C PRO A 38 -19.46 2.44 -5.74
N THR A 39 -18.28 2.01 -5.29
CA THR A 39 -17.28 1.32 -6.10
C THR A 39 -16.94 -0.02 -5.42
N PRO A 40 -16.82 -1.13 -6.18
CA PRO A 40 -16.60 -2.45 -5.58
C PRO A 40 -15.16 -2.68 -5.12
N SER A 41 -14.19 -1.97 -5.70
CA SER A 41 -12.78 -2.16 -5.42
C SER A 41 -11.94 -0.98 -5.87
N VAL A 42 -10.72 -0.90 -5.34
CA VAL A 42 -9.66 -0.01 -5.80
C VAL A 42 -8.37 -0.80 -5.96
N ASP A 43 -7.68 -0.63 -7.09
CA ASP A 43 -6.36 -1.17 -7.34
C ASP A 43 -5.30 -0.10 -7.10
N ILE A 44 -4.40 -0.37 -6.15
CA ILE A 44 -3.32 0.53 -5.79
C ILE A 44 -2.08 0.16 -6.62
N THR A 45 -1.69 1.06 -7.52
CA THR A 45 -0.50 0.91 -8.37
C THR A 45 0.60 1.90 -7.97
N ILE A 46 1.82 1.67 -8.47
CA ILE A 46 2.90 2.66 -8.41
C ILE A 46 3.16 3.13 -9.84
N GLU A 47 3.08 4.43 -10.06
CA GLU A 47 3.40 5.07 -11.33
C GLU A 47 4.30 6.25 -11.05
N ASN A 48 5.44 6.32 -11.75
CA ASN A 48 6.44 7.39 -11.59
C ASN A 48 6.87 7.64 -10.12
N GLY A 49 6.94 6.57 -9.32
CA GLY A 49 7.34 6.65 -7.90
C GLY A 49 6.26 7.18 -6.95
N ALA A 50 5.01 7.36 -7.41
CA ALA A 50 3.87 7.73 -6.59
C ALA A 50 2.80 6.63 -6.59
N LEU A 51 1.99 6.57 -5.52
CA LEU A 51 0.84 5.67 -5.48
C LEU A 51 -0.33 6.26 -6.28
N TYR A 52 -1.03 5.40 -7.00
CA TYR A 52 -2.25 5.71 -7.72
C TYR A 52 -3.37 4.77 -7.30
N ALA A 53 -4.55 5.33 -7.07
CA ALA A 53 -5.76 4.60 -6.74
C ALA A 53 -6.62 4.49 -8.00
N ASN A 54 -6.74 3.28 -8.57
CA ASN A 54 -7.49 3.01 -9.78
C ASN A 54 -8.79 2.27 -9.47
N SER A 55 -9.92 2.80 -9.92
CA SER A 55 -11.23 2.19 -9.69
C SER A 55 -12.12 2.34 -10.93
N SER A 56 -13.28 1.69 -10.94
CA SER A 56 -14.24 1.80 -12.05
C SER A 56 -14.80 3.21 -12.23
N ILE A 57 -14.70 4.07 -11.22
CA ILE A 57 -15.22 5.44 -11.24
C ILE A 57 -14.14 6.48 -11.58
N GLY A 58 -12.86 6.09 -11.63
CA GLY A 58 -11.75 6.98 -11.93
C GLY A 58 -10.42 6.55 -11.32
N SER A 59 -9.38 7.32 -11.63
CA SER A 59 -8.04 7.19 -11.07
C SER A 59 -7.63 8.49 -10.38
N ALA A 60 -6.92 8.38 -9.26
CA ALA A 60 -6.41 9.53 -8.53
C ALA A 60 -5.01 9.27 -7.99
N SER A 61 -4.17 10.33 -8.02
CA SER A 61 -2.84 10.28 -7.42
C SER A 61 -2.93 10.38 -5.89
N MET A 62 -2.02 9.71 -5.20
CA MET A 62 -1.93 9.72 -3.75
C MET A 62 -0.61 10.36 -3.31
N LYS A 63 -0.69 11.35 -2.40
CA LYS A 63 0.49 12.02 -1.85
C LYS A 63 0.71 11.60 -0.41
N TRP A 64 1.94 11.18 -0.10
CA TRP A 64 2.35 10.79 1.24
C TRP A 64 2.14 11.94 2.24
N VAL A 65 1.58 11.63 3.40
CA VAL A 65 1.38 12.58 4.51
C VAL A 65 2.15 12.11 5.74
N SER A 66 1.97 10.84 6.11
CA SER A 66 2.68 10.20 7.21
C SER A 66 2.68 8.69 7.00
N LYS A 67 3.23 7.91 7.95
CA LYS A 67 3.24 6.45 7.85
C LYS A 67 1.83 5.91 7.63
N ASP A 68 1.67 5.08 6.60
CA ASP A 68 0.41 4.45 6.21
C ASP A 68 -0.74 5.44 5.89
N THR A 69 -0.44 6.74 5.73
CA THR A 69 -1.44 7.79 5.51
C THR A 69 -1.10 8.63 4.29
N PHE A 70 -2.05 8.78 3.38
CA PHE A 70 -1.88 9.48 2.11
C PHE A 70 -3.08 10.40 1.86
N SER A 71 -2.84 11.57 1.31
CA SER A 71 -3.89 12.44 0.78
C SER A 71 -4.22 12.08 -0.66
N ILE A 72 -5.46 12.37 -1.07
CA ILE A 72 -5.97 12.23 -2.44
C ILE A 72 -6.38 13.63 -2.91
N PRO A 73 -5.46 14.44 -3.46
CA PRO A 73 -5.70 15.87 -3.71
C PRO A 73 -6.86 16.13 -4.66
N ASP A 74 -7.01 15.31 -5.70
CA ASP A 74 -8.05 15.45 -6.74
C ASP A 74 -9.47 15.31 -6.18
N HIS A 75 -9.59 14.73 -4.98
CA HIS A 75 -10.85 14.47 -4.31
C HIS A 75 -10.93 15.10 -2.92
N ASN A 76 -9.95 15.94 -2.54
CA ASN A 76 -9.80 16.50 -1.19
C ASN A 76 -10.00 15.42 -0.09
N GLY A 77 -9.43 14.24 -0.33
CA GLY A 77 -9.67 13.04 0.48
C GLY A 77 -8.41 12.52 1.19
N MET A 78 -8.60 11.51 2.00
CA MET A 78 -7.56 10.81 2.75
C MET A 78 -7.69 9.30 2.59
N ALA A 79 -6.56 8.62 2.50
CA ALA A 79 -6.44 7.17 2.51
C ALA A 79 -5.56 6.72 3.68
N TYR A 80 -6.07 5.75 4.44
CA TYR A 80 -5.42 5.17 5.60
C TYR A 80 -5.24 3.67 5.36
N PHE A 81 -4.00 3.22 5.36
CA PHE A 81 -3.67 1.81 5.28
C PHE A 81 -3.55 1.24 6.69
N TYR A 82 -4.14 0.07 6.91
CA TYR A 82 -4.01 -0.64 8.17
C TYR A 82 -3.19 -1.90 8.00
N ARG A 83 -2.44 -2.23 9.05
CA ARG A 83 -1.56 -3.39 9.10
C ARG A 83 -2.14 -4.45 10.02
N SER A 84 -1.96 -5.70 9.64
CA SER A 84 -2.24 -6.86 10.48
C SER A 84 -1.28 -6.97 11.67
N ASP A 85 -1.58 -7.89 12.59
CA ASP A 85 -0.72 -8.25 13.74
C ASP A 85 0.72 -8.67 13.32
N LYS A 86 0.93 -8.99 12.04
CA LYS A 86 2.23 -9.36 11.46
C LYS A 86 2.95 -8.16 10.81
N GLY A 87 2.41 -6.95 10.94
CA GLY A 87 2.94 -5.73 10.32
C GLY A 87 2.65 -5.56 8.83
N LEU A 88 1.91 -6.49 8.21
CA LEU A 88 1.59 -6.45 6.78
C LEU A 88 0.34 -5.60 6.51
N VAL A 89 0.40 -4.69 5.54
CA VAL A 89 -0.77 -3.90 5.09
C VAL A 89 -1.84 -4.86 4.56
N ASN A 90 -3.04 -4.82 5.16
CA ASN A 90 -4.11 -5.78 4.87
C ASN A 90 -5.49 -5.15 4.63
N SER A 91 -5.66 -3.86 4.89
CA SER A 91 -6.88 -3.13 4.58
C SER A 91 -6.61 -1.64 4.35
N ILE A 92 -7.59 -0.97 3.77
CA ILE A 92 -7.59 0.46 3.47
C ILE A 92 -8.92 1.07 3.93
N LYS A 93 -8.86 2.29 4.46
CA LYS A 93 -10.01 3.18 4.59
C LYS A 93 -9.77 4.42 3.73
N VAL A 94 -10.75 4.79 2.92
CA VAL A 94 -10.73 5.98 2.08
C VAL A 94 -11.85 6.90 2.52
N GLU A 95 -11.52 8.15 2.81
CA GLU A 95 -12.45 9.21 3.20
C GLU A 95 -12.41 10.28 2.12
N VAL A 96 -13.55 10.49 1.44
CA VAL A 96 -13.70 11.48 0.37
C VAL A 96 -15.05 12.17 0.57
N ALA A 97 -15.02 13.49 0.83
CA ALA A 97 -16.22 14.25 1.20
C ALA A 97 -17.00 13.56 2.35
N ASP A 98 -18.27 13.19 2.12
CA ASP A 98 -19.11 12.50 3.10
C ASP A 98 -19.08 10.96 2.98
N LEU A 99 -18.22 10.42 2.10
CA LEU A 99 -18.12 8.99 1.84
C LEU A 99 -16.93 8.37 2.57
N VAL A 100 -17.20 7.29 3.31
CA VAL A 100 -16.18 6.45 3.94
C VAL A 100 -16.24 5.05 3.32
N LEU A 101 -15.14 4.62 2.70
CA LEU A 101 -15.00 3.31 2.09
C LEU A 101 -13.97 2.49 2.84
N GLU A 102 -14.35 1.29 3.26
CA GLU A 102 -13.44 0.34 3.91
C GLU A 102 -13.27 -0.90 3.02
N GLY A 103 -12.02 -1.25 2.75
CA GLY A 103 -11.68 -2.33 1.84
C GLY A 103 -10.57 -3.22 2.37
N ASP A 104 -10.64 -4.49 2.01
CA ASP A 104 -9.67 -5.51 2.38
C ASP A 104 -8.73 -5.81 1.21
N LYS A 105 -7.42 -5.86 1.49
CA LYS A 105 -6.41 -6.23 0.50
C LYS A 105 -6.62 -7.68 0.07
N GLN A 106 -6.77 -7.89 -1.22
CA GLN A 106 -6.90 -9.19 -1.86
C GLN A 106 -5.50 -9.74 -2.17
N ASP A 107 -4.79 -10.15 -1.12
CA ASP A 107 -3.52 -10.85 -1.24
C ASP A 107 -3.71 -12.33 -0.88
N PRO A 108 -3.39 -13.28 -1.79
CA PRO A 108 -3.44 -14.71 -1.50
C PRO A 108 -2.65 -15.11 -0.24
N ALA A 109 -1.54 -14.45 0.06
CA ALA A 109 -0.73 -14.72 1.25
C ALA A 109 -1.43 -14.28 2.56
N LEU A 110 -2.31 -13.28 2.49
CA LEU A 110 -3.11 -12.82 3.62
C LEU A 110 -4.44 -13.59 3.77
N ALA A 111 -4.97 -14.17 2.69
CA ALA A 111 -6.23 -14.92 2.68
C ALA A 111 -6.19 -16.21 3.53
N ILE A 112 -5.03 -16.87 3.64
CA ILE A 112 -4.87 -18.13 4.38
C ILE A 112 -5.09 -17.92 5.90
N ASN A 113 -4.74 -16.74 6.43
CA ASN A 113 -4.81 -16.47 7.86
C ASN A 113 -6.24 -16.12 8.33
N ARG A 114 -7.10 -15.63 7.43
CA ARG A 114 -8.46 -15.19 7.76
C ARG A 114 -9.42 -16.35 7.99
N ARG A 115 -9.25 -17.48 7.28
CA ARG A 115 -10.10 -18.68 7.49
C ARG A 115 -10.00 -19.22 8.91
N LYS A 116 -8.83 -19.17 9.55
CA LYS A 116 -8.67 -19.69 10.92
C LYS A 116 -9.48 -18.90 11.96
N ARG A 117 -9.61 -17.57 11.86
CA ARG A 117 -10.24 -16.75 12.91
C ARG A 117 -11.76 -16.98 13.03
N VAL A 118 -12.43 -17.35 11.95
CA VAL A 118 -13.88 -17.66 11.96
C VAL A 118 -14.19 -18.96 12.71
N TYR A 119 -13.29 -19.96 12.68
CA TYR A 119 -13.52 -21.25 13.35
C TYR A 119 -13.39 -21.22 14.89
N TYR A 120 -12.78 -20.18 15.47
CA TYR A 120 -12.59 -20.09 16.93
C TYR A 120 -13.70 -19.32 17.65
N LEU A 121 -14.61 -18.68 16.91
CA LEU A 121 -15.74 -17.93 17.48
C LEU A 121 -17.07 -18.70 17.42
N SER A 122 -17.06 -19.98 17.03
CA SER A 122 -18.24 -20.83 16.91
C SER A 122 -18.28 -21.99 17.91
N LYS A 123 -17.71 -21.81 19.11
CA LYS A 123 -17.83 -22.79 20.21
C LYS A 123 -18.31 -22.12 21.49
#